data_AF-A0A653SP50-F1
#
_entry.id   AF-A0A653SP50-F1
#
_cell.length_a   1.000
_cell.length_b   1.000
_cell.length_c   1.000
_cell.angle_alpha   90.00
_cell.angle_beta   90.00
_cell.angle_gamma   90.00
#
_symmetry.space_group_name_H-M   'P 1'
#
loop_
_entity.id
_entity.type
_entity.pdbx_description
1 polymer ?
#
loop_
_entity_poly.entity_id
_entity_poly.type
_entity_poly.pdbx_seq_one_letter_code
_entity_poly.pdbx_strand_id
1 'polypeptide(L)'
;MTEISSAMGFIAAVEVAAAVLIVMHTTVGLPARLRPWVTKCTIVTRTGAVGLAASAIVVAAAVLGAVSWWCSTTDPTWAWGVLGSLLLLLVGAAAESSIHQAVAGRRRLARR
;
A
#
# COMPACT_ATOMS: atom_id res chain seq x y z
N MET A 1 -22.46 -19.32 0.87
CA MET A 1 -21.20 -18.93 1.56
C MET A 1 -20.01 -18.77 0.60
N THR A 2 -19.97 -19.48 -0.53
CA THR A 2 -18.90 -19.40 -1.54
C THR A 2 -18.78 -18.05 -2.26
N GLU A 3 -19.89 -17.32 -2.46
CA GLU A 3 -19.84 -16.04 -3.19
C GLU A 3 -19.15 -14.92 -2.38
N ILE A 4 -19.44 -14.81 -1.08
CA ILE A 4 -18.85 -13.75 -0.23
C ILE A 4 -17.34 -13.96 -0.06
N SER A 5 -16.89 -15.20 0.19
CA SER A 5 -15.44 -15.47 0.32
C SER A 5 -14.70 -15.29 -1.01
N SER A 6 -15.35 -15.56 -2.15
CA SER A 6 -14.78 -15.29 -3.47
C SER A 6 -14.63 -13.79 -3.75
N ALA A 7 -15.63 -12.98 -3.37
CA ALA A 7 -15.56 -11.52 -3.48
C ALA A 7 -14.48 -10.93 -2.57
N MET A 8 -14.38 -11.41 -1.33
CA MET A 8 -13.32 -10.99 -0.40
C MET A 8 -11.92 -11.40 -0.88
N GLY A 9 -11.80 -12.56 -1.54
CA GLY A 9 -10.55 -13.01 -2.15
C GLY A 9 -10.12 -12.12 -3.30
N PHE A 10 -11.06 -11.66 -4.12
CA PHE A 10 -10.79 -10.70 -5.17
C PHE A 10 -10.29 -9.36 -4.60
N ILE A 11 -10.94 -8.85 -3.54
CA ILE A 11 -10.52 -7.61 -2.86
C ILE A 11 -9.09 -7.76 -2.31
N ALA A 12 -8.81 -8.84 -1.57
CA ALA A 12 -7.48 -9.10 -1.01
C ALA A 12 -6.40 -9.23 -2.12
N ALA A 13 -6.72 -9.86 -3.25
CA ALA A 13 -5.79 -9.94 -4.39
C ALA A 13 -5.49 -8.57 -5.00
N VAL A 14 -6.50 -7.71 -5.15
CA VAL A 14 -6.33 -6.33 -5.63
C VAL A 14 -5.52 -5.48 -4.63
N GLU A 15 -5.75 -5.64 -3.32
CA GLU A 15 -4.97 -4.98 -2.27
C GLU A 15 -3.49 -5.35 -2.34
N VAL A 16 -3.18 -6.64 -2.48
CA VAL A 16 -1.81 -7.13 -2.63
C VAL A 16 -1.17 -6.55 -3.90
N ALA A 17 -1.87 -6.57 -5.03
CA ALA A 17 -1.38 -5.99 -6.27
C ALA A 17 -1.10 -4.47 -6.14
N ALA A 18 -2.02 -3.72 -5.51
CA ALA A 18 -1.85 -2.30 -5.24
C ALA A 18 -0.66 -2.02 -4.32
N ALA A 19 -0.50 -2.81 -3.25
CA ALA A 19 0.61 -2.70 -2.33
C ALA A 19 1.96 -2.97 -3.01
N VAL A 20 2.04 -3.99 -3.87
CA VAL A 20 3.24 -4.28 -4.66
C VAL A 20 3.59 -3.11 -5.58
N LEU A 21 2.61 -2.52 -6.26
CA LEU A 21 2.84 -1.37 -7.13
C LEU A 21 3.33 -0.14 -6.35
N ILE A 22 2.76 0.12 -5.17
CA ILE A 22 3.21 1.19 -4.26
C ILE A 22 4.64 0.93 -3.78
N VAL A 23 4.97 -0.28 -3.33
CA VAL A 23 6.33 -0.62 -2.88
C VAL A 23 7.33 -0.54 -4.04
N MET A 24 6.98 -1.02 -5.23
CA MET A 24 7.82 -0.87 -6.42
C MET A 24 8.05 0.60 -6.76
N HIS A 25 7.02 1.43 -6.62
CA HIS A 25 7.12 2.88 -6.82
C HIS A 25 8.13 3.50 -5.85
N THR A 26 8.05 3.19 -4.56
CA THR A 26 8.89 3.81 -3.53
C THR A 26 10.33 3.30 -3.56
N THR A 27 10.56 2.03 -3.92
CA THR A 27 11.89 1.40 -3.89
C THR A 27 12.69 1.58 -5.17
N VAL A 28 12.12 1.22 -6.32
CA VAL A 28 12.82 1.15 -7.61
C VAL A 28 12.50 2.35 -8.50
N GLY A 29 11.35 2.98 -8.26
CA GLY A 29 10.79 4.04 -9.08
C GLY A 29 10.01 3.45 -10.26
N LEU A 30 8.70 3.72 -10.33
CA LEU A 30 7.89 3.27 -11.46
C LEU A 30 8.21 4.08 -12.74
N PRO A 31 8.12 3.46 -13.93
CA PRO A 31 8.18 4.17 -15.20
C PRO A 31 7.18 5.34 -15.22
N ALA A 32 7.57 6.47 -15.81
CA ALA A 32 6.76 7.69 -15.83
C ALA A 32 5.33 7.49 -16.40
N ARG A 33 5.12 6.46 -17.23
CA ARG A 33 3.81 6.10 -17.80
C ARG A 33 2.84 5.48 -16.80
N LEU A 34 3.34 4.70 -15.83
CA LEU A 34 2.52 4.02 -14.81
C LEU A 34 2.32 4.89 -13.56
N ARG A 35 3.17 5.88 -13.39
CA ARG A 35 3.26 6.74 -12.22
C ARG A 35 1.97 7.50 -11.86
N PRO A 36 1.24 8.14 -12.80
CA PRO A 36 0.04 8.90 -12.49
C PRO A 36 -1.11 8.02 -11.97
N TRP A 37 -1.07 6.73 -12.31
CA TRP A 37 -2.09 5.74 -11.95
C TRP A 37 -1.88 5.15 -10.56
N VAL A 38 -0.66 5.23 -10.01
CA VAL A 38 -0.29 4.56 -8.75
C VAL A 38 -0.16 5.56 -7.60
N THR A 39 0.49 6.71 -7.80
CA THR A 39 0.61 7.73 -6.74
C THR A 39 0.62 9.15 -7.32
N LYS A 40 0.07 10.12 -6.58
CA LYS A 40 0.23 11.56 -6.89
C LYS A 40 1.66 12.07 -6.61
N CYS A 41 2.55 11.22 -6.12
CA CYS A 41 3.90 11.60 -5.70
C CYS A 41 4.79 11.84 -6.93
N THR A 42 5.00 13.12 -7.26
CA THR A 42 5.81 13.59 -8.39
C THR A 42 7.32 13.46 -8.18
N ILE A 43 7.78 13.03 -7.00
CA ILE A 43 9.21 13.01 -6.65
C ILE A 43 9.91 11.78 -7.24
N VAL A 44 10.73 11.99 -8.28
CA VAL A 44 11.45 10.94 -9.06
C VAL A 44 12.59 10.29 -8.24
N THR A 45 12.84 10.78 -7.03
CA THR A 45 13.98 10.33 -6.25
C THR A 45 13.72 8.94 -5.68
N ARG A 46 14.49 7.95 -6.12
CA ARG A 46 14.66 6.68 -5.40
C ARG A 46 14.92 7.01 -3.93
N THR A 47 13.94 6.73 -3.08
CA THR A 47 14.08 7.00 -1.64
C THR A 47 14.80 5.84 -0.93
N GLY A 48 14.96 4.70 -1.61
CA GLY A 48 15.70 3.53 -1.10
C GLY A 48 14.99 2.96 0.14
N ALA A 49 15.76 2.60 1.17
CA ALA A 49 15.21 2.08 2.43
C ALA A 49 14.19 3.01 3.11
N VAL A 50 14.27 4.33 2.87
CA VAL A 50 13.32 5.31 3.43
C VAL A 50 11.97 5.25 2.73
N GLY A 51 11.94 4.91 1.44
CA GLY A 51 10.70 4.66 0.70
C GLY A 51 10.02 3.38 1.14
N LEU A 52 10.81 2.34 1.43
CA LEU A 52 10.32 1.08 1.98
C LEU A 52 9.63 1.29 3.34
N ALA A 53 10.22 2.10 4.22
CA ALA A 53 9.63 2.46 5.51
C ALA A 53 8.33 3.26 5.36
N ALA A 54 8.24 4.16 4.38
CA ALA A 54 7.01 4.89 4.08
C ALA A 54 5.88 3.97 3.61
N SER A 55 6.21 2.88 2.92
CA SER A 55 5.25 1.86 2.47
C SER A 55 4.91 0.80 3.53
N ALA A 56 5.48 0.86 4.74
CA ALA A 56 5.28 -0.19 5.75
C ALA A 56 3.80 -0.39 6.13
N ILE A 57 3.03 0.70 6.21
CA ILE A 57 1.59 0.66 6.50
C ILE A 57 0.82 -0.04 5.37
N VAL A 58 1.20 0.21 4.13
CA VAL A 58 0.58 -0.40 2.94
C VAL A 58 0.88 -1.90 2.87
N VAL A 59 2.12 -2.31 3.22
CA VAL A 59 2.49 -3.73 3.31
C VAL A 59 1.73 -4.42 4.44
N ALA A 60 1.65 -3.80 5.62
CA ALA A 60 0.89 -4.33 6.75
C ALA A 60 -0.60 -4.49 6.40
N ALA A 61 -1.19 -3.53 5.68
CA ALA A 61 -2.56 -3.61 5.18
C ALA A 61 -2.75 -4.83 4.28
N ALA A 62 -1.91 -5.01 3.25
CA ALA A 62 -2.02 -6.13 2.33
C ALA A 62 -1.87 -7.50 3.03
N VAL A 63 -0.96 -7.61 3.99
CA VAL A 63 -0.81 -8.84 4.80
C VAL A 63 -2.06 -9.10 5.63
N LEU A 64 -2.60 -8.08 6.31
CA LEU A 64 -3.82 -8.19 7.09
C LEU A 64 -5.02 -8.58 6.22
N GLY A 65 -5.13 -8.05 5.01
CA GLY A 65 -6.18 -8.39 4.05
C GLY A 65 -6.10 -9.84 3.59
N ALA A 66 -4.90 -10.31 3.22
CA ALA A 66 -4.68 -11.70 2.83
C ALA A 66 -4.98 -12.69 3.98
N VAL A 67 -4.54 -12.37 5.20
CA VAL A 67 -4.82 -13.20 6.39
C VAL A 67 -6.30 -13.20 6.73
N SER A 68 -6.95 -12.03 6.70
CA SER A 68 -8.39 -11.90 6.98
C SER A 68 -9.23 -12.66 5.96
N TRP A 69 -8.85 -12.62 4.69
CA TRP A 69 -9.49 -13.43 3.66
C TRP A 69 -9.30 -14.92 3.90
N TRP A 70 -8.08 -15.37 4.20
CA TRP A 70 -7.82 -16.78 4.51
C TRP A 70 -8.69 -17.27 5.67
N CYS A 71 -8.76 -16.51 6.76
CA CYS A 71 -9.62 -16.84 7.90
C CYS A 71 -11.12 -16.77 7.57
N SER A 72 -11.53 -15.91 6.63
CA SER A 72 -12.93 -15.79 6.19
C SER A 72 -13.47 -17.05 5.50
N THR A 73 -12.59 -17.94 5.04
CA THR A 73 -12.98 -19.25 4.48
C THR A 73 -13.52 -20.20 5.55
N THR A 74 -13.11 -20.01 6.80
CA THR A 74 -13.51 -20.82 7.96
C THR A 74 -14.52 -20.11 8.86
N ASP A 75 -14.42 -18.79 9.02
CA ASP A 75 -15.31 -17.99 9.86
C ASP A 75 -15.64 -16.66 9.17
N PRO A 76 -16.91 -16.42 8.78
CA PRO A 76 -17.31 -15.25 7.99
C PRO A 76 -17.13 -13.92 8.73
N THR A 77 -16.97 -13.90 10.05
CA THR A 77 -16.72 -12.66 10.82
C THR A 77 -15.40 -11.99 10.41
N TRP A 78 -14.44 -12.75 9.88
CA TRP A 78 -13.17 -12.24 9.39
C TRP A 78 -13.26 -11.44 8.09
N ALA A 79 -14.41 -11.47 7.39
CA ALA A 79 -14.63 -10.63 6.21
C ALA A 79 -14.50 -9.12 6.54
N TRP A 80 -14.85 -8.73 7.78
CA TRP A 80 -14.63 -7.36 8.26
C TRP A 80 -13.15 -6.98 8.32
N GLY A 81 -12.26 -7.94 8.51
CA GLY A 81 -10.82 -7.73 8.48
C GLY A 81 -10.30 -7.33 7.09
N VAL A 82 -10.89 -7.87 6.02
CA VAL A 82 -10.57 -7.49 4.62
C VAL A 82 -11.05 -6.06 4.33
N LEU A 83 -12.21 -5.66 4.86
CA LEU A 83 -12.65 -4.27 4.73
C LEU A 83 -11.78 -3.31 5.56
N GLY A 84 -11.32 -3.75 6.72
CA GLY A 84 -10.39 -3.02 7.57
C GLY A 84 -9.03 -2.83 6.91
N SER A 85 -8.48 -3.86 6.26
CA SER A 85 -7.23 -3.75 5.50
C SER A 85 -7.37 -2.80 4.33
N LEU A 86 -8.49 -2.82 3.62
CA LEU A 86 -8.76 -1.89 2.52
C LEU A 86 -8.66 -0.44 2.97
N LEU A 87 -9.31 -0.09 4.09
CA LEU A 87 -9.24 1.24 4.66
C LEU A 87 -7.81 1.62 5.06
N LEU A 88 -7.08 0.68 5.68
CA LEU A 88 -5.68 0.90 6.06
C LEU A 88 -4.79 1.15 4.84
N LEU A 89 -5.03 0.43 3.75
CA LEU A 89 -4.31 0.58 2.48
C LEU A 89 -4.58 1.95 1.86
N LEU A 90 -5.84 2.39 1.83
CA LEU A 90 -6.22 3.73 1.33
C LEU A 90 -5.59 4.85 2.16
N VAL A 91 -5.61 4.72 3.49
CA VAL A 91 -4.96 5.69 4.39
C VAL A 91 -3.45 5.71 4.18
N GLY A 92 -2.82 4.53 4.07
CA GLY A 92 -1.38 4.41 3.80
C GLY A 92 -0.99 5.08 2.48
N ALA A 93 -1.74 4.81 1.41
CA ALA A 93 -1.52 5.42 0.09
C ALA A 93 -1.73 6.94 0.11
N ALA A 94 -2.72 7.45 0.85
CA ALA A 94 -2.95 8.89 0.99
C ALA A 94 -1.85 9.58 1.82
N ALA A 95 -1.35 8.93 2.87
CA ALA A 95 -0.29 9.47 3.72
C ALA A 95 1.10 9.46 3.04
N GLU A 96 1.29 8.58 2.06
CA GLU A 96 2.56 8.36 1.36
C GLU A 96 3.17 9.68 0.82
N SER A 97 2.35 10.56 0.23
CA SER A 97 2.82 11.84 -0.32
C SER A 97 3.37 12.78 0.74
N SER A 98 2.72 12.85 1.91
CA SER A 98 3.13 13.73 3.01
C SER A 98 4.43 13.24 3.64
N ILE A 99 4.60 11.93 3.77
CA ILE A 99 5.82 11.30 4.29
C ILE A 99 7.00 11.57 3.34
N HIS A 100 6.81 11.41 2.03
CA HIS A 100 7.86 11.70 1.05
C HIS A 100 8.25 13.18 1.02
N GLN A 101 7.29 14.10 1.12
CA GLN A 101 7.59 15.54 1.20
C GLN A 101 8.37 15.90 2.46
N ALA A 102 8.00 15.34 3.63
CA ALA A 102 8.72 15.55 4.88
C ALA A 102 10.17 15.04 4.81
N VAL A 103 10.38 13.85 4.24
CA VAL A 103 11.72 13.28 4.04
C VAL A 103 12.56 14.09 3.05
N ALA A 104 11.96 14.52 1.93
CA ALA A 104 12.63 15.36 0.94
C ALA A 104 13.03 16.72 1.50
N GLY A 105 12.18 17.33 2.34
CA GLY A 105 12.47 18.58 3.05
C GLY A 105 13.66 18.43 4.01
N ARG A 106 13.70 17.36 4.81
CA ARG A 106 14.82 17.08 5.73
C ARG A 106 16.16 16.91 5.00
N ARG A 107 16.19 16.24 3.84
CA ARG A 107 17.43 16.09 3.04
C ARG A 107 17.96 17.41 2.47
N ARG A 108 17.10 18.39 2.17
CA ARG A 108 17.53 19.71 1.70
C ARG A 108 18.16 20.54 2.81
N LEU A 109 17.62 20.46 4.03
CA LEU A 109 18.17 21.13 5.21
C LEU A 109 19.54 20.57 5.60
N ALA A 110 19.74 19.26 5.53
CA ALA A 110 21.01 18.61 5.88
C ALA A 110 22.16 18.85 4.87
N ARG A 111 21.89 19.47 3.71
CA ARG A 111 22.89 19.78 2.66
C ARG A 111 23.27 21.27 2.61
N ARG A 112 22.66 22.11 3.46
CA ARG A 112 23.01 23.52 3.64
C ARG A 112 23.82 23.66 4.93
#